data_AF-A0A9E6A7E7-F1
#
_entry.id   AF-A0A9E6A7E7-F1
#
_cell.length_a   1.000
_cell.length_b   1.000
_cell.length_c   1.000
_cell.angle_alpha   90.00
_cell.angle_beta   90.00
_cell.angle_gamma   90.00
#
_symmetry.space_group_name_H-M   'P 1'
#
loop_
_entity.id
_entity.type
_entity.pdbx_description
1 polymer ?
#
loop_
_entity_poly.entity_id
_entity_poly.type
_entity_poly.pdbx_seq_one_letter_code
_entity_poly.pdbx_strand_id
1 'polypeptide(L)'
;MRIDIEYIKNFLDAVLDHDKPDFRIDIEKIKPLWVNDGEKLNKLIFHMEILEDQDLIESSIDITGIGFRRMGGGDGFTVSIIPLRLTAKGHQFSSDLSKPGVIDKLTTTFKDSGPTETVKVVFALGKNFIDSQLKNLIEE
;
A
#
# COMPACT_ATOMS: atom_id res chain seq x y z
N MET A 1 7.75 3.28 -12.79
CA MET A 1 6.41 2.76 -13.11
C MET A 1 5.38 3.81 -12.72
N ARG A 2 4.13 3.73 -13.17
CA ARG A 2 3.03 4.55 -12.62
C ARG A 2 2.42 3.81 -11.44
N ILE A 3 1.83 4.56 -10.52
CA ILE A 3 1.07 3.94 -9.43
C ILE A 3 -0.18 3.28 -9.98
N ASP A 4 -0.42 2.09 -9.46
CA ASP A 4 -1.63 1.32 -9.63
C ASP A 4 -2.33 1.24 -8.26
N ILE A 5 -3.37 2.07 -8.10
CA ILE A 5 -4.10 2.18 -6.83
C ILE A 5 -4.93 0.93 -6.54
N GLU A 6 -5.45 0.26 -7.57
CA GLU A 6 -6.14 -1.01 -7.41
C GLU A 6 -5.16 -2.10 -6.95
N TYR A 7 -3.94 -2.11 -7.49
CA TYR A 7 -2.89 -3.01 -7.02
C TYR A 7 -2.53 -2.77 -5.55
N ILE A 8 -2.36 -1.50 -5.14
CA ILE A 8 -2.10 -1.16 -3.73
C ILE A 8 -3.27 -1.62 -2.86
N LYS A 9 -4.52 -1.38 -3.27
CA LYS A 9 -5.70 -1.81 -2.50
C LYS A 9 -5.71 -3.33 -2.32
N ASN A 10 -5.57 -4.09 -3.41
CA ASN A 10 -5.59 -5.54 -3.37
C ASN A 10 -4.44 -6.11 -2.52
N PHE A 11 -3.27 -5.48 -2.57
CA PHE A 11 -2.14 -5.83 -1.70
C PHE A 11 -2.48 -5.57 -0.22
N LEU A 12 -3.01 -4.39 0.12
CA LEU A 12 -3.37 -4.04 1.49
C LEU A 12 -4.50 -4.91 2.04
N ASP A 13 -5.50 -5.27 1.22
CA ASP A 13 -6.56 -6.20 1.59
C ASP A 13 -5.98 -7.58 1.93
N ALA A 14 -5.02 -8.07 1.11
CA ALA A 14 -4.32 -9.32 1.39
C ALA A 14 -3.51 -9.28 2.70
N VAL A 15 -2.96 -8.11 3.06
CA VAL A 15 -2.26 -7.89 4.34
C VAL A 15 -3.25 -7.84 5.50
N LEU A 16 -4.37 -7.12 5.37
CA LEU A 16 -5.37 -6.95 6.44
C LEU A 16 -6.16 -8.23 6.76
N ASP A 17 -6.31 -9.12 5.78
CA ASP A 17 -6.93 -10.43 5.98
C ASP A 17 -6.04 -11.41 6.77
N HIS A 18 -4.79 -11.05 7.06
CA HIS A 18 -3.84 -11.90 7.78
C HIS A 18 -4.09 -11.81 9.30
N ASP A 19 -4.02 -12.93 10.02
CA ASP A 19 -4.41 -13.05 11.43
C ASP A 19 -3.29 -12.68 12.42
N LYS A 20 -2.13 -12.25 11.93
CA LYS A 20 -0.95 -11.88 12.73
C LYS A 20 -0.69 -10.38 12.69
N PRO A 21 -0.03 -9.83 13.72
CA PRO A 21 0.33 -8.41 13.76
C PRO A 21 1.32 -7.98 12.66
N ASP A 22 2.04 -8.95 12.08
CA ASP A 22 2.95 -8.76 10.96
C ASP A 22 2.59 -9.68 9.78
N PHE A 23 3.13 -9.36 8.61
CA PHE A 23 3.00 -10.12 7.38
C PHE A 23 4.37 -10.32 6.72
N ARG A 24 4.45 -11.27 5.80
CA ARG A 24 5.63 -11.50 4.97
C ARG A 24 5.20 -11.55 3.52
N ILE A 25 6.08 -11.18 2.59
CA ILE A 25 5.75 -11.18 1.16
C ILE A 25 5.55 -12.58 0.57
N ASP A 26 5.91 -13.64 1.30
CA ASP A 26 5.77 -15.05 0.89
C ASP A 26 4.46 -15.71 1.36
N ILE A 27 3.55 -14.98 2.00
CA ILE A 27 2.23 -15.51 2.38
C ILE A 27 1.39 -15.83 1.13
N GLU A 28 0.47 -16.79 1.25
CA GLU A 28 -0.27 -17.37 0.12
C GLU A 28 -1.00 -16.34 -0.75
N LYS A 29 -1.52 -15.27 -0.16
CA LYS A 29 -2.22 -14.19 -0.90
C LYS A 29 -1.29 -13.21 -1.62
N ILE A 30 -0.03 -13.06 -1.17
CA ILE A 30 0.93 -12.10 -1.73
C ILE A 30 1.94 -12.78 -2.66
N LYS A 31 2.32 -14.03 -2.36
CA LYS A 31 3.30 -14.81 -3.12
C LYS A 31 3.04 -14.84 -4.64
N PRO A 32 1.79 -15.01 -5.13
CA PRO A 32 1.51 -15.00 -6.58
C PRO A 32 1.74 -13.64 -7.27
N LEU A 33 1.88 -12.56 -6.49
CA LEU A 33 2.11 -11.20 -6.99
C LEU A 33 3.56 -10.95 -7.40
N TRP A 34 4.49 -11.90 -7.22
CA TRP A 34 5.92 -11.69 -7.53
C TRP A 34 6.74 -12.95 -7.82
N VAL A 35 6.34 -14.12 -7.30
CA VAL A 35 7.17 -15.33 -7.43
C VAL A 35 7.27 -15.81 -8.88
N ASN A 36 8.50 -16.16 -9.28
CA ASN A 36 8.87 -16.67 -10.61
C ASN A 36 8.55 -15.72 -11.78
N ASP A 37 8.40 -14.43 -11.51
CA ASP A 37 8.05 -13.44 -12.53
C ASP A 37 8.72 -12.08 -12.19
N GLY A 38 9.71 -11.70 -13.00
CA GLY A 38 10.51 -10.49 -12.77
C GLY A 38 9.70 -9.20 -12.92
N GLU A 39 8.72 -9.16 -13.82
CA GLU A 39 7.88 -7.97 -14.02
C GLU A 39 6.93 -7.77 -12.83
N LYS A 40 6.36 -8.87 -12.34
CA LYS A 40 5.55 -8.88 -11.13
C LYS A 40 6.35 -8.49 -9.90
N LEU A 41 7.58 -9.00 -9.76
CA LEU A 41 8.49 -8.58 -8.69
C LEU A 41 8.79 -7.07 -8.76
N ASN A 42 9.10 -6.54 -9.95
CA ASN A 42 9.30 -5.10 -10.14
C ASN A 42 8.06 -4.29 -9.73
N LYS A 43 6.87 -4.78 -10.09
CA LYS A 43 5.60 -4.15 -9.70
C LYS A 43 5.39 -4.17 -8.19
N LEU A 44 5.64 -5.30 -7.53
CA LEU A 44 5.52 -5.40 -6.08
C LEU A 44 6.47 -4.42 -5.37
N ILE A 45 7.76 -4.46 -5.74
CA ILE A 45 8.79 -3.62 -5.13
C ILE A 45 8.45 -2.15 -5.30
N PHE A 46 8.11 -1.71 -6.52
CA PHE A 46 7.76 -0.32 -6.78
C PHE A 46 6.63 0.20 -5.89
N HIS A 47 5.56 -0.58 -5.71
CA HIS A 47 4.43 -0.14 -4.88
C HIS A 47 4.73 -0.23 -3.39
N MET A 48 5.46 -1.27 -2.94
CA MET A 48 5.85 -1.37 -1.53
C MET A 48 6.82 -0.26 -1.12
N GLU A 49 7.74 0.16 -1.98
CA GLU A 49 8.62 1.30 -1.72
C GLU A 49 7.85 2.61 -1.58
N ILE A 50 6.80 2.81 -2.36
CA ILE A 50 5.91 3.97 -2.18
C ILE A 50 5.19 3.91 -0.83
N LEU A 51 4.78 2.72 -0.38
CA LEU A 51 4.18 2.58 0.94
C LEU A 51 5.21 2.86 2.05
N GLU A 52 6.45 2.39 1.90
CA GLU A 52 7.57 2.66 2.82
C GLU A 52 7.93 4.16 2.86
N ASP A 53 8.12 4.79 1.69
CA ASP A 53 8.42 6.22 1.51
C ASP A 53 7.37 7.14 2.16
N GLN A 54 6.17 6.62 2.41
CA GLN A 54 5.05 7.34 3.01
C GLN A 54 4.76 6.89 4.45
N ASP A 55 5.66 6.12 5.07
CA ASP A 55 5.52 5.57 6.42
C ASP A 55 4.23 4.75 6.62
N LEU A 56 3.76 4.08 5.56
CA LEU A 56 2.55 3.24 5.61
C LEU A 56 2.88 1.80 5.97
N ILE A 57 4.07 1.33 5.58
CA ILE A 57 4.62 0.02 5.97
C ILE A 57 6.03 0.20 6.50
N GLU A 58 6.45 -0.73 7.35
CA GLU A 58 7.81 -0.81 7.87
C GLU A 58 8.19 -2.23 8.27
N SER A 59 9.48 -2.47 8.49
CA SER A 59 9.98 -3.68 9.12
C SER A 59 9.44 -3.82 10.54
N SER A 60 9.03 -5.04 10.91
CA SER A 60 8.63 -5.38 12.30
C SER A 60 9.81 -5.77 13.19
N ILE A 61 11.00 -5.84 12.60
CA ILE A 61 12.28 -6.07 13.29
C ILE A 61 13.18 -4.85 13.11
N ASP A 62 14.18 -4.69 13.99
CA ASP A 62 15.10 -3.55 14.01
C ASP A 62 16.14 -3.61 12.88
N ILE A 63 15.64 -3.59 11.64
CA ILE A 63 16.40 -3.47 10.41
C ILE A 63 15.76 -2.40 9.54
N THR A 64 16.58 -1.76 8.72
CA THR A 64 16.11 -0.79 7.74
C THR A 64 15.62 -1.48 6.48
N GLY A 65 14.62 -0.89 5.83
CA GLY A 65 14.10 -1.39 4.56
C GLY A 65 12.95 -2.39 4.70
N ILE A 66 12.38 -2.73 3.55
CA ILE A 66 11.28 -3.69 3.39
C ILE A 66 11.73 -5.03 2.76
N GLY A 67 13.03 -5.34 2.81
CA GLY A 67 13.57 -6.64 2.36
C GLY A 67 13.98 -6.71 0.88
N PHE A 68 14.07 -5.58 0.18
CA PHE A 68 14.52 -5.54 -1.23
C PHE A 68 15.86 -4.80 -1.37
N ARG A 69 16.81 -5.39 -2.11
CA ARG A 69 18.10 -4.77 -2.43
C ARG A 69 18.39 -4.87 -3.93
N ARG A 70 18.73 -3.74 -4.56
CA ARG A 70 19.16 -3.71 -5.97
C ARG A 70 20.50 -4.41 -6.13
N MET A 71 20.67 -5.20 -7.19
CA MET A 71 21.97 -5.76 -7.57
C MET A 71 22.73 -4.78 -8.48
N GLY A 72 24.04 -4.62 -8.27
CA GLY A 72 24.86 -3.66 -9.02
C GLY A 72 25.07 -3.99 -10.51
N GLY A 73 24.55 -5.12 -11.00
CA GLY A 73 24.71 -5.61 -12.38
C GLY A 73 23.60 -5.18 -13.35
N GLY A 74 22.67 -4.31 -12.94
CA GLY A 74 21.67 -3.70 -13.84
C GLY A 74 20.28 -4.30 -13.72
N ASP A 75 20.15 -5.63 -13.64
CA ASP A 75 18.83 -6.27 -13.67
C ASP A 75 18.68 -7.29 -12.55
N GLY A 76 18.04 -6.86 -11.46
CA GLY A 76 17.49 -7.77 -10.46
C GLY A 76 17.60 -7.30 -9.02
N PHE A 77 16.82 -7.97 -8.19
CA PHE A 77 16.69 -7.69 -6.78
C PHE A 77 17.08 -8.91 -5.96
N THR A 78 17.84 -8.69 -4.90
CA THR A 78 17.91 -9.66 -3.79
C THR A 78 16.67 -9.45 -2.92
N VAL A 79 15.89 -10.52 -2.74
CA VAL A 79 14.66 -10.52 -1.95
C VAL A 79 14.92 -11.25 -0.64
N SER A 80 14.75 -10.54 0.47
CA SER A 80 14.83 -11.08 1.83
C SER A 80 13.43 -11.13 2.42
N ILE A 81 12.98 -12.33 2.82
CA ILE A 81 11.66 -12.50 3.43
C ILE A 81 11.78 -12.12 4.92
N ILE A 82 11.32 -10.93 5.25
CA ILE A 82 11.32 -10.36 6.61
C ILE A 82 9.88 -10.06 7.06
N PRO A 83 9.60 -10.04 8.37
CA PRO A 83 8.30 -9.59 8.88
C PRO A 83 8.15 -8.07 8.69
N LEU A 84 7.03 -7.67 8.12
CA LEU A 84 6.61 -6.29 7.87
C LEU A 84 5.29 -6.02 8.58
N ARG A 85 5.02 -4.76 8.93
CA ARG A 85 3.73 -4.36 9.50
C ARG A 85 3.19 -3.13 8.79
N LEU A 86 1.87 -2.97 8.84
CA LEU A 86 1.25 -1.68 8.62
C LEU A 86 1.54 -0.77 9.82
N THR A 87 1.88 0.49 9.56
CA THR A 87 1.89 1.50 10.62
C THR A 87 0.45 1.91 10.94
N ALA A 88 0.25 2.71 12.00
CA ALA A 88 -1.07 3.31 12.25
C ALA A 88 -1.55 4.13 11.04
N LYS A 89 -0.62 4.81 10.35
CA LYS A 89 -0.89 5.56 9.12
C LYS A 89 -1.25 4.63 7.97
N GLY A 90 -0.60 3.48 7.86
CA GLY A 90 -0.94 2.42 6.89
C GLY A 90 -2.35 1.86 7.09
N HIS A 91 -2.74 1.58 8.34
CA HIS A 91 -4.11 1.14 8.64
C HIS A 91 -5.15 2.21 8.29
N GLN A 92 -4.90 3.47 8.64
CA GLN A 92 -5.79 4.56 8.28
C GLN A 92 -5.91 4.71 6.75
N PHE A 93 -4.79 4.67 6.04
CA PHE A 93 -4.75 4.73 4.58
C PHE A 93 -5.58 3.61 3.94
N SER A 94 -5.41 2.37 4.40
CA SER A 94 -6.17 1.23 3.88
C SER A 94 -7.67 1.32 4.14
N SER A 95 -8.05 1.84 5.33
CA SER A 95 -9.44 2.10 5.66
C SER A 95 -10.04 3.20 4.77
N ASP A 96 -9.30 4.29 4.56
CA ASP A 96 -9.72 5.39 3.70
C ASP A 96 -9.88 4.95 2.24
N LEU A 97 -8.95 4.13 1.76
CA LEU A 97 -8.97 3.57 0.42
C LEU A 97 -10.17 2.65 0.16
N SER A 98 -10.70 2.03 1.22
CA SER A 98 -11.87 1.14 1.16
C SER A 98 -13.20 1.89 1.22
N LYS A 99 -13.20 3.21 1.42
CA LYS A 99 -14.43 4.01 1.46
C LYS A 99 -15.06 4.09 0.06
N PRO A 100 -16.41 4.03 -0.03
CA PRO A 100 -17.10 4.09 -1.31
C PRO A 100 -16.72 5.32 -2.14
N GLY A 101 -16.42 5.10 -3.43
CA GLY A 101 -16.10 6.16 -4.40
C GLY A 101 -14.70 6.77 -4.27
N VAL A 102 -13.86 6.33 -3.33
CA VAL A 102 -12.47 6.81 -3.23
C VAL A 102 -11.63 6.31 -4.41
N ILE A 103 -11.66 5.00 -4.70
CA ILE A 103 -10.94 4.41 -5.85
C ILE A 103 -11.38 5.07 -7.16
N ASP A 104 -12.69 5.17 -7.41
CA ASP A 104 -13.22 5.76 -8.64
C ASP A 104 -12.74 7.21 -8.84
N LYS A 105 -12.73 8.01 -7.77
CA LYS A 105 -12.22 9.39 -7.81
C LYS A 105 -10.72 9.44 -8.09
N LEU A 106 -9.93 8.54 -7.48
CA LEU A 106 -8.49 8.45 -7.71
C LEU A 106 -8.17 8.08 -9.16
N THR A 107 -8.84 7.06 -9.68
CA THR A 107 -8.59 6.55 -11.05
C THR A 107 -9.02 7.54 -12.12
N THR A 108 -10.08 8.32 -11.89
CA THR A 108 -10.62 9.31 -12.85
C THR A 108 -9.94 10.67 -12.80
N THR A 109 -9.62 11.16 -11.59
CA THR A 109 -9.19 12.55 -11.39
C THR A 109 -7.67 12.67 -11.24
N PHE A 110 -7.00 11.61 -10.79
CA PHE A 110 -5.60 11.67 -10.36
C PHE A 110 -4.71 10.67 -11.12
N LYS A 111 -5.12 10.26 -12.32
CA LYS A 111 -4.40 9.29 -13.17
C LYS A 111 -2.94 9.68 -13.48
N ASP A 112 -2.63 10.98 -13.46
CA ASP A 112 -1.29 11.52 -13.71
C ASP A 112 -0.65 12.14 -12.45
N SER A 113 -1.24 11.93 -11.28
CA SER A 113 -0.68 12.42 -10.02
C SER A 113 0.51 11.58 -9.57
N GLY A 114 1.50 12.24 -8.96
CA GLY A 114 2.65 11.57 -8.37
C GLY A 114 2.28 10.77 -7.10
N PRO A 115 3.18 9.90 -6.61
CA PRO A 115 2.95 9.07 -5.44
C PRO A 115 2.52 9.79 -4.18
N THR A 116 3.28 10.78 -3.78
CA THR A 116 2.98 11.58 -2.59
C THR A 116 1.62 12.28 -2.71
N GLU A 117 1.28 12.77 -3.89
CA GLU A 117 -0.01 13.46 -4.10
C GLU A 117 -1.18 12.48 -4.02
N THR A 118 -1.02 11.31 -4.63
CA THR A 118 -2.04 10.26 -4.60
C THR A 118 -2.34 9.83 -3.16
N VAL A 119 -1.30 9.64 -2.34
CA VAL A 119 -1.46 9.29 -0.92
C VAL A 119 -2.15 10.40 -0.13
N LYS A 120 -1.80 11.67 -0.36
CA LYS A 120 -2.48 12.82 0.27
C LYS A 120 -3.97 12.87 -0.09
N VAL A 121 -4.30 12.64 -1.36
CA VAL A 121 -5.69 12.66 -1.84
C VAL A 121 -6.51 11.56 -1.15
N VAL A 122 -5.97 10.36 -0.97
CA VAL A 122 -6.65 9.28 -0.23
C VAL A 122 -7.03 9.73 1.17
N PHE A 123 -6.08 10.29 1.94
CA PHE A 123 -6.36 10.80 3.28
C PHE A 123 -7.38 11.96 3.28
N ALA A 124 -7.28 12.87 2.31
CA ALA A 124 -8.22 13.99 2.19
C ALA A 124 -9.65 13.51 1.91
N LEU A 125 -9.81 12.56 0.98
CA LEU A 125 -11.11 11.94 0.68
C LEU A 125 -11.66 11.17 1.89
N GLY A 126 -10.79 10.44 2.59
CA GLY A 126 -11.12 9.71 3.80
C GLY A 126 -11.65 10.62 4.91
N LYS A 127 -10.97 11.74 5.18
CA LYS A 127 -11.39 12.75 6.15
C LYS A 127 -12.74 13.37 5.77
N ASN A 128 -12.89 13.80 4.52
CA ASN A 128 -14.14 14.40 4.05
C ASN A 128 -15.35 13.45 4.19
N PHE A 129 -15.14 12.15 3.98
CA PHE A 129 -16.17 11.14 4.20
C PHE A 129 -16.58 11.07 5.68
N ILE A 130 -15.63 11.07 6.63
CA ILE A 130 -15.94 11.06 8.07
C ILE A 130 -16.73 12.32 8.46
N ASP A 131 -16.27 13.49 8.01
CA ASP A 131 -16.94 14.77 8.29
C ASP A 131 -18.39 14.78 7.78
N SER A 132 -18.67 14.19 6.60
CA SER A 132 -20.04 14.05 6.10
C SER A 132 -20.93 13.15 6.95
N GLN A 133 -20.38 12.04 7.46
CA GLN A 133 -21.13 11.12 8.33
C GLN A 133 -21.45 11.77 9.68
N LEU A 134 -20.48 12.48 10.27
CA LEU A 134 -20.66 13.19 11.53
C LEU A 134 -21.72 14.30 11.42
N LYS A 135 -21.71 15.08 10.33
CA LYS A 135 -22.74 16.10 10.10
C LYS A 135 -24.14 15.49 10.03
N ASN A 136 -24.31 14.41 9.26
CA ASN A 136 -25.59 13.73 9.15
C ASN A 136 -26.09 13.22 10.51
N LEU A 137 -25.20 12.74 11.38
CA LEU A 137 -25.55 12.25 12.72
C LEU A 137 -25.89 13.35 13.72
N ILE A 138 -25.38 14.58 13.53
CA ILE A 138 -25.65 15.73 14.41
C ILE A 138 -26.93 16.47 13.99
N GLU A 139 -27.30 16.37 12.72
CA GLU A 139 -28.50 16.97 12.14
C GLU A 139 -29.77 16.10 12.29
N GLU A 140 -29.63 14.85 12.78
CA GLU A 140 -30.72 13.96 13.25
C GLU A 140 -31.04 14.17 14.74
#